data_AF-A0A950WKT0-F1
#
_entry.id   AF-A0A950WKT0-F1
#
_cell.length_a   1.000
_cell.length_b   1.000
_cell.length_c   1.000
_cell.angle_alpha   90.00
_cell.angle_beta   90.00
_cell.angle_gamma   90.00
#
_symmetry.space_group_name_H-M   'P 1'
#
loop_
_entity.id
_entity.type
_entity.pdbx_description
1 polymer ?
#
loop_
_entity_poly.entity_id
_entity_poly.type
_entity_poly.pdbx_seq_one_letter_code
_entity_poly.pdbx_strand_id
1 'polypeptide(L)'
;MNKVIKLNRRPGRRAATTNRPTRTEAEDAVRTLIRWAGDDPDREGLRATPARAVRAYEEWFAGYDEDPREYLKRTFEEVAGYDEIVVLRDIRFE
;
A
#
# COMPACT_ATOMS: atom_id res chain seq x y z
N MET A 1 21.10 -26.75 28.18
CA MET A 1 20.99 -26.79 26.71
C MET A 1 20.00 -25.72 26.26
N ASN A 2 20.50 -24.52 25.95
CA ASN A 2 19.66 -23.43 25.45
C ASN A 2 19.47 -23.61 23.95
N LYS A 3 18.34 -24.18 23.54
CA LYS A 3 17.91 -24.15 22.15
C LYS A 3 17.36 -22.76 21.89
N VAL A 4 18.28 -21.85 21.56
CA VAL A 4 17.96 -20.52 21.03
C VAL A 4 17.16 -20.77 19.75
N ILE A 5 15.84 -20.58 19.82
CA ILE A 5 14.98 -20.53 18.63
C ILE A 5 15.41 -19.26 17.90
N LYS A 6 16.40 -19.39 17.01
CA LYS A 6 16.67 -18.37 16.00
C LYS A 6 15.42 -18.31 15.15
N LEU A 7 14.51 -17.39 15.50
CA LEU A 7 13.39 -17.01 14.66
C LEU A 7 14.02 -16.53 13.37
N ASN A 8 14.01 -17.40 12.37
CA ASN A 8 14.55 -17.13 11.06
C ASN A 8 13.68 -16.01 10.48
N ARG A 9 14.11 -14.75 10.67
CA ARG A 9 13.57 -13.59 9.95
C ARG A 9 13.87 -13.89 8.48
N ARG A 10 12.96 -14.61 7.82
CA ARG A 10 12.93 -14.67 6.37
C ARG A 10 12.83 -13.21 5.95
N PRO A 11 13.81 -12.67 5.20
CA PRO A 11 13.66 -11.33 4.69
C PRO A 11 12.36 -11.33 3.88
N GLY A 12 11.42 -10.45 4.23
CA GLY A 12 10.35 -10.08 3.31
C GLY A 12 10.99 -9.89 1.93
N ARG A 13 10.43 -10.60 0.95
CA ARG A 13 10.99 -10.89 -0.38
C ARG A 13 11.86 -9.75 -0.94
N ARG A 14 13.10 -10.11 -1.35
CA ARG A 14 14.15 -9.28 -2.00
C ARG A 14 13.65 -8.05 -2.78
N ALA A 15 14.17 -6.90 -2.36
CA ALA A 15 14.81 -5.81 -3.11
C ALA A 15 14.31 -5.48 -4.52
N ALA A 16 13.69 -4.32 -4.70
CA ALA A 16 13.78 -3.60 -5.95
C ALA A 16 15.02 -2.70 -5.90
N THR A 17 16.11 -3.14 -6.53
CA THR A 17 17.11 -2.21 -7.05
C THR A 17 16.48 -1.50 -8.23
N THR A 18 15.82 -0.36 -8.03
CA THR A 18 15.17 0.31 -9.17
C THR A 18 15.17 1.81 -8.96
N ASN A 19 15.71 2.52 -9.94
CA ASN A 19 15.58 3.95 -10.19
C ASN A 19 14.13 4.43 -9.98
N ARG A 20 13.72 4.69 -8.73
CA ARG A 20 12.37 5.17 -8.41
C ARG A 20 12.33 6.64 -8.77
N PRO A 21 11.45 7.07 -9.69
CA PRO A 21 11.32 8.48 -10.02
C PRO A 21 10.99 9.32 -8.79
N THR A 22 11.46 10.55 -8.80
CA THR A 22 11.07 11.57 -7.84
C THR A 22 9.58 11.87 -7.94
N ARG A 23 9.04 12.49 -6.88
CA ARG A 23 7.64 12.94 -6.86
C ARG A 23 7.33 13.90 -8.01
N THR A 24 8.27 14.79 -8.33
CA THR A 24 8.14 15.72 -9.46
C THR A 24 8.04 14.99 -10.79
N GLU A 25 8.91 14.00 -11.05
CA GLU A 25 8.83 13.20 -12.29
C GLU A 25 7.50 12.44 -12.41
N ALA A 26 6.96 11.96 -11.29
CA ALA A 26 5.63 11.34 -11.27
C ALA A 26 4.51 12.34 -11.58
N GLU A 27 4.55 13.55 -11.00
CA GLU A 27 3.58 14.61 -11.31
C GLU A 27 3.69 15.06 -12.78
N ASP A 28 4.89 15.15 -13.33
CA ASP A 28 5.14 15.48 -14.75
C ASP A 28 4.63 14.38 -15.70
N ALA A 29 4.70 13.12 -15.28
CA ALA A 29 4.06 12.03 -16.01
C ALA A 29 2.54 12.21 -16.05
N VAL A 30 1.91 12.61 -14.93
CA VAL A 30 0.46 12.92 -14.92
C VAL A 30 0.14 14.12 -15.81
N ARG A 31 0.95 15.19 -15.78
CA ARG A 31 0.81 16.32 -16.73
C ARG A 31 0.90 15.85 -18.19
N THR A 32 1.74 14.86 -18.47
CA THR A 32 1.86 14.25 -19.80
C THR A 32 0.60 13.47 -20.18
N LEU A 33 0.01 12.71 -19.26
CA LEU A 33 -1.26 12.01 -19.50
C LEU A 33 -2.42 12.98 -19.76
N ILE A 34 -2.48 14.11 -19.02
CA ILE A 34 -3.49 15.15 -19.23
C ILE A 34 -3.39 15.74 -20.64
N ARG A 35 -2.18 16.10 -21.06
CA ARG A 35 -1.94 16.63 -22.41
C ARG A 35 -2.26 15.59 -23.49
N TRP A 36 -1.88 14.34 -23.26
CA TRP A 36 -2.19 13.23 -24.17
C TRP A 36 -3.70 13.01 -24.31
N ALA A 37 -4.47 13.22 -23.25
CA ALA A 37 -5.94 13.19 -23.28
C ALA A 37 -6.59 14.40 -23.97
N GLY A 38 -5.81 15.42 -24.36
CA GLY A 38 -6.28 16.60 -25.09
C GLY A 38 -6.70 17.78 -24.20
N ASP A 39 -6.30 17.80 -22.92
CA ASP A 39 -6.63 18.89 -21.99
C ASP A 39 -5.36 19.66 -21.55
N ASP A 40 -5.54 20.86 -21.00
CA ASP A 40 -4.47 21.74 -20.52
C ASP A 40 -4.18 21.49 -19.02
N PRO A 41 -3.00 20.97 -18.63
CA PRO A 41 -2.66 20.75 -17.23
C PRO A 41 -2.54 22.05 -16.41
N ASP A 42 -2.34 23.21 -17.03
CA ASP A 42 -2.14 24.48 -16.35
C ASP A 42 -3.43 25.33 -16.20
N ARG A 43 -4.57 24.83 -16.71
CA ARG A 43 -5.88 25.43 -16.46
C ARG A 43 -6.29 25.29 -15.00
N GLU A 44 -7.09 26.25 -14.51
CA GLU A 44 -7.47 26.38 -13.10
C GLU A 44 -7.92 25.05 -12.45
N GLY A 45 -8.80 24.29 -13.13
CA GLY A 45 -9.32 23.02 -12.62
C GLY A 45 -8.32 21.87 -12.53
N LEU A 46 -7.20 21.93 -13.28
CA LEU A 46 -6.24 20.84 -13.40
C LEU A 46 -4.86 21.12 -12.81
N ARG A 47 -4.51 22.38 -12.49
CA ARG A 47 -3.20 22.71 -11.91
C ARG A 47 -2.83 21.85 -10.69
N ALA A 48 -3.80 21.51 -9.86
CA ALA A 48 -3.60 20.67 -8.67
C ALA A 48 -3.77 19.16 -8.94
N THR A 49 -4.25 18.75 -10.12
CA THR A 49 -4.52 17.35 -10.47
C THR A 49 -3.28 16.48 -10.42
N PRO A 50 -2.11 16.86 -10.97
CA PRO A 50 -0.90 16.04 -10.88
C PRO A 50 -0.57 15.63 -9.44
N ALA A 51 -0.56 16.60 -8.53
CA ALA A 51 -0.28 16.35 -7.13
C ALA A 51 -1.36 15.48 -6.45
N ARG A 52 -2.64 15.67 -6.79
CA ARG A 52 -3.74 14.84 -6.27
C ARG A 52 -3.62 13.39 -6.76
N ALA A 53 -3.30 13.18 -8.04
CA ALA A 53 -3.17 11.86 -8.63
C ALA A 53 -2.02 11.06 -8.01
N VAL A 54 -0.85 11.69 -7.82
CA VAL A 54 0.29 11.06 -7.15
C VAL A 54 -0.05 10.68 -5.71
N ARG A 55 -0.75 11.55 -4.96
CA ARG A 55 -1.20 11.22 -3.60
C ARG A 55 -2.19 10.05 -3.56
N ALA A 56 -3.10 9.97 -4.52
CA ALA A 56 -4.03 8.84 -4.60
C ALA A 56 -3.29 7.52 -4.83
N TYR A 57 -2.23 7.53 -5.66
CA TYR A 57 -1.38 6.35 -5.86
C TYR A 57 -0.63 5.96 -4.58
N GLU A 58 -0.13 6.92 -3.82
CA GLU A 58 0.49 6.66 -2.52
C GLU A 58 -0.48 5.97 -1.55
N GLU A 59 -1.76 6.38 -1.55
CA GLU A 59 -2.81 5.78 -0.71
C GLU A 59 -3.18 4.36 -1.18
N TRP A 60 -3.50 4.19 -2.46
CA TRP A 60 -3.94 2.89 -3.00
C TRP A 60 -2.85 1.82 -2.92
N PHE A 61 -1.59 2.22 -3.03
CA PHE A 61 -0.45 1.30 -2.99
C PHE A 61 0.29 1.28 -1.67
N ALA A 62 -0.24 1.93 -0.62
CA ALA A 62 0.37 1.99 0.72
C ALA A 62 0.70 0.59 1.27
N GLY A 63 -0.15 -0.39 1.01
CA GLY A 63 0.03 -1.78 1.46
C GLY A 63 1.30 -2.48 0.94
N TYR A 64 1.97 -1.95 -0.11
CA TYR A 64 3.26 -2.50 -0.54
C TYR A 64 4.41 -2.20 0.42
N ASP A 65 4.28 -1.14 1.20
CA ASP A 65 5.27 -0.73 2.21
C ASP A 65 4.92 -1.26 3.62
N GLU A 66 3.82 -2.01 3.76
CA GLU A 66 3.34 -2.59 5.02
C GLU A 66 3.61 -4.10 5.12
N ASP A 67 3.85 -4.63 6.34
CA ASP A 67 3.86 -6.08 6.59
C ASP A 67 2.50 -6.52 7.15
N PRO A 68 1.68 -7.25 6.38
CA PRO A 68 0.36 -7.68 6.84
C PRO A 68 0.42 -8.59 8.08
N ARG A 69 1.58 -9.22 8.34
CA ARG A 69 1.76 -10.05 9.54
C ARG A 69 1.68 -9.25 10.83
N GLU A 70 2.05 -7.97 10.81
CA GLU A 70 1.96 -7.10 11.99
C GLU A 70 0.52 -6.95 12.46
N TYR A 71 -0.44 -6.84 11.54
CA TYR A 71 -1.86 -6.74 11.84
C TYR A 71 -2.44 -8.05 12.43
N LEU A 72 -1.90 -9.19 12.00
CA LEU A 72 -2.35 -10.52 12.45
C LEU A 72 -1.76 -10.95 13.80
N LYS A 73 -0.84 -10.17 14.40
CA LYS A 73 -0.19 -10.53 15.68
C LYS A 73 -1.12 -10.44 16.89
N ARG A 74 -2.18 -9.65 16.83
CA ARG A 74 -3.11 -9.48 17.96
C ARG A 74 -4.15 -10.58 17.94
N THR A 75 -3.97 -11.55 18.83
CA THR A 75 -4.93 -12.63 19.07
C THR A 75 -5.55 -12.47 20.45
N PHE A 76 -6.82 -12.85 20.59
CA PHE A 76 -7.50 -12.95 21.89
C PHE A 76 -7.52 -14.43 22.30
N GLU A 77 -7.32 -14.71 23.58
CA GLU A 77 -7.56 -16.06 24.10
C GLU A 77 -9.06 -16.38 23.98
N GLU A 78 -9.39 -17.63 23.67
CA GLU A 78 -10.77 -18.09 23.52
C GLU A 78 -11.60 -17.69 24.75
N VAL A 79 -12.60 -16.84 24.53
CA VAL A 79 -13.59 -16.55 25.56
C VAL A 79 -14.46 -17.81 25.67
N ALA A 80 -14.16 -18.66 26.65
CA ALA A 80 -14.97 -19.82 27.02
C ALA A 80 -15.03 -21.02 26.02
N GLY A 81 -13.93 -21.34 25.33
CA GLY A 81 -13.82 -22.61 24.58
C GLY A 81 -14.65 -22.70 23.30
N TYR A 82 -14.83 -21.56 22.62
CA TYR A 82 -15.64 -21.44 21.41
C TYR A 82 -14.97 -22.13 20.20
N ASP A 83 -15.53 -23.26 19.75
CA ASP A 83 -15.00 -24.11 18.66
C ASP A 83 -15.84 -24.07 17.37
N GLU A 84 -16.77 -23.12 17.26
CA GLU A 84 -17.65 -22.97 16.10
C GLU A 84 -17.05 -22.08 15.00
N ILE A 85 -17.70 -22.12 13.82
CA ILE A 85 -17.28 -21.33 12.65
C ILE A 85 -17.52 -19.84 12.89
N VAL A 86 -16.45 -19.04 12.70
CA VAL A 86 -16.55 -17.58 12.61
C VAL A 86 -16.57 -17.15 11.15
N VAL A 87 -17.57 -16.36 10.76
CA VAL A 87 -17.68 -15.81 9.39
C VAL A 87 -17.74 -14.30 9.45
N LEU A 88 -16.80 -13.64 8.77
CA LEU A 88 -16.86 -12.21 8.47
C LEU A 88 -17.32 -12.05 7.02
N ARG A 89 -18.41 -11.31 6.81
CA ARG A 89 -18.99 -11.02 5.49
C ARG A 89 -19.02 -9.51 5.26
N ASP A 90 -19.21 -9.12 4.00
CA ASP A 90 -19.40 -7.73 3.57
C ASP A 90 -18.23 -6.79 3.93
N ILE A 91 -17.01 -7.31 3.89
CA ILE A 91 -15.79 -6.50 3.96
C ILE A 91 -15.69 -5.67 2.68
N ARG A 92 -15.69 -4.34 2.82
CA ARG A 92 -15.48 -3.43 1.69
C ARG A 92 -14.02 -3.50 1.22
N PHE A 93 -13.85 -3.48 -0.10
CA PHE A 93 -12.56 -3.48 -0.77
C PHE A 93 -12.67 -2.63 -2.03
N GLU A 94 -11.61 -1.90 -2.35
CA GLU A 94 -11.49 -0.98 -3.47
C GLU A 94 -10.24 -1.27 -4.31
#